data_AF-A0A091JCN5-F1
#
_entry.id   AF-A0A091JCN5-F1
#
_cell.length_a   1.000
_cell.length_b   1.000
_cell.length_c   1.000
_cell.angle_alpha   90.00
_cell.angle_beta   90.00
_cell.angle_gamma   90.00
#
_symmetry.space_group_name_H-M   'P 1'
#
loop_
_entity.id
_entity.type
_entity.pdbx_description
1 polymer ?
#
loop_
_entity_poly.entity_id
_entity_poly.type
_entity_poly.pdbx_seq_one_letter_code
_entity_poly.pdbx_strand_id
1 'polypeptide(L)'
;EVAYSQSTGQKEQQSRCLQRGIRRVRDLCKVLQLPTVFEETAVSYFQRALQHPSFHLVSLEKKELLGGCCVFVTCRQHNWPLTMGTICSLLYAKQELFASVYLSLQKELGLSVPALSLGDLVKTHLNSFRLFQHAADIPAPFVEDKEKMVTRTMQIVELASETWLVTGRHPVPIVTAAAFLSWQLKNAFCLEDGEEQRATTPGEGSPGSPPVAGGAAQEEGSPSEGKRQREGGPRPLLPPCLINPRKRLRTAAPSALDSAITGDEPISDSEIEQYLRGPEEIRAFRKAK
;
A
#
# COMPACT_ATOMS: atom_id res chain seq x y z
N GLU A 1 -10.52 43.27 -46.25
CA GLU A 1 -11.16 42.55 -45.13
C GLU A 1 -10.20 42.49 -43.97
N VAL A 2 -10.55 43.08 -42.83
CA VAL A 2 -9.77 42.94 -41.60
C VAL A 2 -10.39 41.78 -40.83
N ALA A 3 -9.64 40.69 -40.66
CA ALA A 3 -10.09 39.54 -39.91
C ALA A 3 -10.44 39.96 -38.47
N TYR A 4 -11.66 39.61 -38.04
CA TYR A 4 -12.25 39.94 -36.73
C TYR A 4 -11.37 39.56 -35.53
N SER A 5 -10.37 38.68 -35.72
CA SER A 5 -9.41 38.26 -34.70
C SER A 5 -8.38 39.32 -34.31
N GLN A 6 -8.17 40.38 -35.10
CA GLN A 6 -7.11 41.36 -34.83
C GLN A 6 -7.56 42.56 -33.96
N SER A 7 -8.86 42.71 -33.69
CA SER A 7 -9.43 43.89 -33.02
C SER A 7 -9.66 43.75 -31.51
N THR A 8 -9.47 42.56 -30.93
CA THR A 8 -9.47 42.45 -29.46
C THR A 8 -8.03 42.43 -29.00
N GLY A 9 -7.63 43.46 -28.27
CA GLY A 9 -6.38 43.48 -27.51
C GLY A 9 -6.43 42.42 -26.40
N GLN A 10 -6.34 41.15 -26.79
CA GLN A 10 -6.12 40.04 -25.88
C GLN A 10 -4.71 40.20 -25.34
N LYS A 11 -4.56 40.96 -24.24
CA LYS A 11 -3.64 40.51 -23.20
C LYS A 11 -3.97 39.04 -22.99
N GLU A 12 -3.06 38.15 -23.35
CA GLU A 12 -3.15 36.69 -23.29
C GLU A 12 -3.89 36.25 -22.01
N GLN A 13 -5.22 36.19 -22.10
CA GLN A 13 -6.05 36.11 -20.90
C GLN A 13 -6.11 34.63 -20.58
N GLN A 14 -5.33 34.23 -19.56
CA GLN A 14 -5.23 32.84 -19.12
C GLN A 14 -6.60 32.17 -19.11
N SER A 15 -6.69 30.98 -19.71
CA SER A 15 -7.95 30.26 -19.83
C SER A 15 -8.62 30.07 -18.47
N ARG A 16 -9.96 30.11 -18.42
CA ARG A 16 -10.71 29.95 -17.16
C ARG A 16 -10.36 28.67 -16.41
N CYS A 17 -10.08 27.59 -17.15
CA CYS A 17 -9.66 26.31 -16.57
C CYS A 17 -8.26 26.39 -15.95
N LEU A 18 -7.32 27.11 -16.57
CA LEU A 18 -5.99 27.35 -16.03
C LEU A 18 -6.09 28.16 -14.72
N GLN A 19 -6.85 29.25 -14.70
CA GLN A 19 -7.04 30.07 -13.50
C GLN A 19 -7.66 29.27 -12.34
N ARG A 20 -8.69 28.45 -12.61
CA ARG A 20 -9.32 27.58 -11.61
C ARG A 20 -8.35 26.52 -11.09
N GLY A 21 -7.56 25.93 -11.99
CA GLY A 21 -6.56 24.93 -11.62
C GLY A 21 -5.45 25.50 -10.76
N ILE A 22 -4.92 26.67 -11.11
CA ILE A 22 -3.90 27.38 -10.30
C ILE A 22 -4.44 27.65 -8.90
N ARG A 23 -5.66 28.19 -8.75
CA ARG A 23 -6.25 28.44 -7.42
C ARG A 23 -6.31 27.16 -6.59
N ARG A 24 -6.78 26.06 -7.18
CA ARG A 24 -6.86 24.76 -6.49
C ARG A 24 -5.50 24.20 -6.08
N VAL A 25 -4.48 24.35 -6.91
CA VAL A 25 -3.11 23.93 -6.56
C VAL A 25 -2.63 24.71 -5.32
N ARG A 26 -2.85 26.04 -5.30
CA ARG A 26 -2.51 26.87 -4.15
C ARG A 26 -3.30 26.49 -2.90
N ASP A 27 -4.60 26.27 -3.05
CA ASP A 27 -5.48 25.86 -1.94
C ASP A 27 -5.03 24.52 -1.35
N LEU A 28 -4.64 23.56 -2.21
CA LEU A 28 -4.10 22.28 -1.76
C LEU A 28 -2.78 22.43 -0.99
N CYS A 29 -1.86 23.29 -1.47
CA CYS A 29 -0.62 23.60 -0.76
C CYS A 29 -0.89 24.22 0.63
N LYS A 30 -1.89 25.10 0.73
CA LYS A 30 -2.30 25.71 2.01
C LYS A 30 -2.92 24.72 2.97
N VAL A 31 -3.79 23.82 2.49
CA VAL A 31 -4.39 22.75 3.30
C VAL A 31 -3.31 21.82 3.87
N LEU A 32 -2.28 21.53 3.06
CA LEU A 32 -1.13 20.73 3.46
C LEU A 32 -0.07 21.51 4.27
N GLN A 33 -0.27 22.82 4.48
CA GLN A 33 0.67 23.72 5.17
C GLN A 33 2.09 23.68 4.59
N LEU A 34 2.20 23.65 3.25
CA LEU A 34 3.48 23.59 2.56
C LEU A 34 4.16 24.98 2.48
N PRO A 35 5.51 25.03 2.41
CA PRO A 35 6.22 26.28 2.16
C PRO A 35 5.85 26.92 0.82
N THR A 36 5.93 28.25 0.73
CA THR A 36 5.57 29.02 -0.47
C THR A 36 6.37 28.63 -1.72
N VAL A 37 7.63 28.21 -1.54
CA VAL A 37 8.49 27.70 -2.64
C VAL A 37 7.85 26.49 -3.35
N PHE A 38 7.12 25.66 -2.62
CA PHE A 38 6.47 24.48 -3.17
C PHE A 38 5.25 24.88 -4.00
N GLU A 39 4.53 25.91 -3.55
CA GLU A 39 3.38 26.47 -4.27
C GLU A 39 3.79 26.99 -5.65
N GLU A 40 4.86 27.79 -5.71
CA GLU A 40 5.37 28.35 -6.97
C GLU A 40 5.81 27.25 -7.94
N THR A 41 6.54 26.26 -7.43
CA THR A 41 7.03 25.13 -8.23
C THR A 41 5.87 24.27 -8.76
N ALA A 42 4.88 23.97 -7.92
CA ALA A 42 3.71 23.19 -8.33
C ALA A 42 2.84 23.94 -9.35
N VAL A 43 2.67 25.27 -9.21
CA VAL A 43 1.96 26.10 -10.18
C VAL A 43 2.69 26.13 -11.52
N SER A 44 4.02 26.22 -11.52
CA SER A 44 4.85 26.16 -12.73
C SER A 44 4.68 24.82 -13.46
N TYR A 45 4.73 23.69 -12.74
CA TYR A 45 4.47 22.37 -13.34
C TYR A 45 3.05 22.25 -13.91
N PHE A 46 2.05 22.77 -13.21
CA PHE A 46 0.67 22.74 -13.69
C PHE A 46 0.46 23.56 -14.97
N GLN A 47 1.07 24.75 -15.04
CA GLN A 47 1.06 25.59 -16.23
C GLN A 47 1.72 24.88 -17.42
N ARG A 48 2.90 24.30 -17.22
CA ARG A 48 3.61 23.52 -18.24
C ARG A 48 2.81 22.30 -18.70
N ALA A 49 2.17 21.60 -17.75
CA ALA A 49 1.34 20.43 -18.07
C ALA A 49 0.16 20.82 -18.97
N LEU A 50 -0.53 21.92 -18.67
CA LEU A 50 -1.68 22.37 -19.47
C LEU A 50 -1.32 22.96 -20.83
N GLN A 51 -0.06 23.32 -21.08
CA GLN A 51 0.44 23.71 -22.41
C GLN A 51 0.78 22.49 -23.29
N HIS A 52 0.87 21.29 -22.70
CA HIS A 52 1.21 20.09 -23.45
C HIS A 52 -0.01 19.54 -24.19
N PRO A 53 0.12 19.16 -25.48
CA PRO A 53 -1.01 18.67 -26.29
C PRO A 53 -1.73 17.47 -25.66
N SER A 54 -0.99 16.59 -24.97
CA SER A 54 -1.51 15.42 -24.26
C SER A 54 -2.55 15.75 -23.18
N PHE A 55 -2.56 16.98 -22.65
CA PHE A 55 -3.47 17.42 -21.58
C PHE A 55 -4.49 18.47 -22.04
N HIS A 56 -4.48 18.90 -23.30
CA HIS A 56 -5.45 19.87 -23.81
C HIS A 56 -6.89 19.33 -23.78
N LEU A 57 -7.08 18.10 -24.28
CA LEU A 57 -8.40 17.48 -24.49
C LEU A 57 -8.80 16.47 -23.40
N VAL A 58 -8.16 16.49 -22.24
CA VAL A 58 -8.51 15.57 -21.15
C VAL A 58 -9.74 16.03 -20.38
N SER A 59 -10.43 15.08 -19.75
CA SER A 59 -11.62 15.33 -18.92
C SER A 59 -11.33 16.30 -17.78
N LEU A 60 -12.38 16.98 -17.30
CA LEU A 60 -12.25 17.93 -16.20
C LEU A 60 -11.63 17.27 -14.96
N GLU A 61 -12.11 16.08 -14.58
CA GLU A 61 -11.59 15.29 -13.46
C GLU A 61 -10.07 15.08 -13.57
N LYS A 62 -9.57 14.65 -14.73
CA LYS A 62 -8.12 14.48 -14.96
C LYS A 62 -7.35 15.79 -14.81
N LYS A 63 -7.93 16.93 -15.20
CA LYS A 63 -7.32 18.26 -14.99
C LYS A 63 -7.28 18.64 -13.51
N GLU A 64 -8.25 18.23 -12.71
CA GLU A 64 -8.22 18.44 -11.25
C GLU A 64 -7.12 17.59 -10.61
N LEU A 65 -7.01 16.31 -10.99
CA LEU A 65 -5.97 15.40 -10.51
C LEU A 65 -4.57 15.83 -10.95
N LEU A 66 -4.44 16.46 -12.12
CA LEU A 66 -3.18 17.01 -12.62
C LEU A 66 -2.57 18.01 -11.64
N GLY A 67 -3.41 18.87 -11.03
CA GLY A 67 -2.98 19.80 -9.98
C GLY A 67 -2.45 19.07 -8.74
N GLY A 68 -3.16 18.04 -8.30
CA GLY A 68 -2.71 17.17 -7.20
C GLY A 68 -1.39 16.45 -7.50
N CYS A 69 -1.21 15.97 -8.73
CA CYS A 69 0.01 15.33 -9.19
C CYS A 69 1.19 16.31 -9.22
N CYS A 70 0.97 17.56 -9.61
CA CYS A 70 2.00 18.60 -9.57
C CYS A 70 2.48 18.87 -8.14
N VAL A 71 1.54 19.02 -7.19
CA VAL A 71 1.87 19.17 -5.76
C VAL A 71 2.62 17.94 -5.24
N PHE A 72 2.15 16.74 -5.59
CA PHE A 72 2.81 15.49 -5.21
C PHE A 72 4.26 15.41 -5.68
N VAL A 73 4.52 15.73 -6.94
CA VAL A 73 5.88 15.70 -7.51
C VAL A 73 6.77 16.71 -6.80
N THR A 74 6.31 17.94 -6.59
CA THR A 74 7.06 18.96 -5.84
C THR A 74 7.39 18.48 -4.43
N CYS A 75 6.42 17.91 -3.72
CA CYS A 75 6.64 17.34 -2.39
C CYS A 75 7.73 16.26 -2.41
N ARG A 76 7.73 15.38 -3.42
CA ARG A 76 8.76 14.34 -3.55
C ARG A 76 10.15 14.89 -3.83
N GLN A 77 10.26 15.92 -4.67
CA GLN A 77 11.55 16.55 -4.99
C GLN A 77 12.21 17.21 -3.78
N HIS A 78 11.41 17.66 -2.81
CA HIS A 78 11.89 18.29 -1.57
C HIS A 78 11.85 17.35 -0.35
N ASN A 79 11.78 16.03 -0.55
CA ASN A 79 11.72 15.02 0.53
C ASN A 79 10.58 15.25 1.54
N TRP A 80 9.48 15.87 1.10
CA TRP A 80 8.30 16.05 1.94
C TRP A 80 7.49 14.75 1.99
N PRO A 81 7.18 14.20 3.18
CA PRO A 81 6.62 12.86 3.34
C PRO A 81 5.12 12.82 3.04
N LEU A 82 4.78 12.94 1.76
CA LEU A 82 3.41 12.89 1.25
C LEU A 82 3.16 11.59 0.50
N THR A 83 2.09 10.89 0.88
CA THR A 83 1.66 9.65 0.22
C THR A 83 0.59 9.94 -0.83
N MET A 84 0.51 9.10 -1.88
CA MET A 84 -0.55 9.22 -2.88
C MET A 84 -1.93 9.08 -2.24
N GLY A 85 -2.07 8.21 -1.23
CA GLY A 85 -3.32 8.02 -0.49
C GLY A 85 -3.82 9.30 0.15
N THR A 86 -2.93 10.06 0.82
CA THR A 86 -3.29 11.35 1.45
C THR A 86 -3.86 12.34 0.45
N ILE A 87 -3.23 12.49 -0.73
CA ILE A 87 -3.72 13.39 -1.78
C ILE A 87 -5.05 12.89 -2.36
N CYS A 88 -5.16 11.59 -2.61
CA CYS A 88 -6.40 11.01 -3.12
C CYS A 88 -7.56 11.22 -2.14
N SER A 89 -7.32 11.12 -0.83
CA SER A 89 -8.31 11.43 0.20
C SER A 89 -8.70 12.91 0.21
N LEU A 90 -7.74 13.83 0.08
CA LEU A 90 -8.01 15.28 0.04
C LEU A 90 -8.76 15.72 -1.22
N LEU A 91 -8.49 15.07 -2.35
CA LEU A 91 -9.12 15.37 -3.64
C LEU A 91 -10.38 14.52 -3.91
N TYR A 92 -10.78 13.64 -2.99
CA TYR A 92 -11.87 12.68 -3.16
C TYR A 92 -11.76 11.87 -4.46
N ALA A 93 -10.55 11.42 -4.77
CA ALA A 93 -10.18 10.79 -6.03
C ALA A 93 -9.88 9.30 -5.89
N LYS A 94 -10.13 8.54 -6.97
CA LYS A 94 -9.74 7.13 -7.05
C LYS A 94 -8.23 7.01 -7.25
N GLN A 95 -7.60 6.12 -6.48
CA GLN A 95 -6.14 5.93 -6.50
C GLN A 95 -5.61 5.47 -7.88
N GLU A 96 -6.36 4.63 -8.59
CA GLU A 96 -6.00 4.16 -9.93
C GLU A 96 -5.96 5.29 -10.96
N LEU A 97 -6.96 6.18 -10.92
CA LEU A 97 -7.01 7.35 -11.81
C LEU A 97 -5.86 8.30 -11.49
N PHE A 98 -5.60 8.58 -10.22
CA PHE A 98 -4.47 9.40 -9.79
C PHE A 98 -3.14 8.82 -10.28
N ALA A 99 -2.92 7.52 -10.11
CA ALA A 99 -1.69 6.85 -10.58
C ALA A 99 -1.51 6.97 -12.09
N SER A 100 -2.58 6.79 -12.88
CA SER A 100 -2.52 6.93 -14.33
C SER A 100 -2.14 8.35 -14.80
N VAL A 101 -2.71 9.37 -14.15
CA VAL A 101 -2.42 10.79 -14.44
C VAL A 101 -1.01 11.14 -13.99
N TYR A 102 -0.57 10.67 -12.83
CA TYR A 102 0.78 10.87 -12.31
C TYR A 102 1.85 10.30 -13.25
N LEU A 103 1.69 9.06 -13.72
CA LEU A 103 2.63 8.43 -14.65
C LEU A 103 2.67 9.17 -16.00
N SER A 104 1.50 9.62 -16.48
CA SER A 104 1.41 10.43 -17.70
C SER A 104 2.15 11.76 -17.50
N LEU A 105 1.90 12.47 -16.39
CA LEU A 105 2.57 13.74 -16.07
C LEU A 105 4.09 13.57 -16.01
N GLN A 106 4.57 12.54 -15.31
CA GLN A 106 6.01 12.26 -15.16
C GLN A 106 6.67 11.99 -16.52
N LYS A 107 6.01 11.21 -17.39
CA LYS A 107 6.51 10.88 -18.73
C LYS A 107 6.57 12.12 -19.63
N GLU A 108 5.48 12.88 -19.72
CA GLU A 108 5.34 13.98 -20.68
C GLU A 108 6.19 15.21 -20.30
N LEU A 109 6.37 15.49 -18.99
CA LEU A 109 7.21 16.59 -18.52
C LEU A 109 8.68 16.20 -18.27
N GLY A 110 9.03 14.92 -18.41
CA GLY A 110 10.38 14.41 -18.17
C GLY A 110 10.88 14.65 -16.75
N LEU A 111 9.99 14.54 -15.74
CA LEU A 111 10.33 14.89 -14.37
C LEU A 111 11.08 13.74 -13.69
N SER A 112 12.24 14.06 -13.09
CA SER A 112 12.91 13.17 -12.15
C SER A 112 12.25 13.30 -10.79
N VAL A 113 11.65 12.21 -10.31
CA VAL A 113 10.91 12.16 -9.04
C VAL A 113 11.58 11.14 -8.12
N PRO A 114 12.16 11.59 -6.99
CA PRO A 114 12.75 10.68 -6.01
C PRO A 114 11.72 9.73 -5.39
N ALA A 115 12.22 8.58 -4.94
CA ALA A 115 11.43 7.66 -4.11
C ALA A 115 11.04 8.32 -2.78
N LEU A 116 10.01 7.79 -2.12
CA LEU A 116 9.57 8.31 -0.82
C LEU A 116 10.66 8.06 0.23
N SER A 117 11.10 9.13 0.90
CA SER A 117 11.96 9.01 2.07
C SER A 117 11.20 8.31 3.20
N LEU A 118 11.65 7.10 3.55
CA LEU A 118 11.10 6.35 4.69
C LEU A 118 11.37 7.09 6.00
N GLY A 119 12.53 7.73 6.14
CA GLY A 119 12.89 8.42 7.37
C GLY A 119 11.97 9.60 7.68
N ASP A 120 11.63 10.39 6.68
CA ASP A 120 10.69 11.51 6.85
C ASP A 120 9.25 11.02 7.02
N LEU A 121 8.90 9.89 6.38
CA LEU A 121 7.62 9.22 6.60
C LEU A 121 7.48 8.73 8.05
N VAL A 122 8.51 8.11 8.62
CA VAL A 122 8.52 7.65 10.03
C VAL A 122 8.26 8.82 10.96
N LYS A 123 8.99 9.93 10.80
CA LYS A 123 8.83 11.13 11.66
C LYS A 123 7.40 11.68 11.59
N THR A 124 6.88 11.87 10.38
CA THR A 124 5.54 12.45 10.19
C THR A 124 4.42 11.51 10.60
N HIS A 125 4.53 10.22 10.29
CA HIS A 125 3.53 9.23 10.67
C HIS A 125 3.50 9.04 12.18
N LEU A 126 4.67 8.98 12.85
CA LEU A 126 4.75 8.91 14.31
C LEU A 126 4.13 10.11 15.00
N ASN A 127 4.30 11.33 14.48
CA ASN A 127 3.65 12.54 15.03
C ASN A 127 2.12 12.43 15.11
N SER A 128 1.49 11.58 14.28
CA SER A 128 0.04 11.40 14.28
C SER A 128 -0.47 10.50 15.43
N PHE A 129 0.41 9.69 16.03
CA PHE A 129 0.03 8.82 17.14
C PHE A 129 -0.14 9.64 18.41
N ARG A 130 -1.23 9.37 19.13
CA ARG A 130 -1.52 10.06 20.39
C ARG A 130 -0.79 9.46 21.60
N LEU A 131 0.35 8.80 21.43
CA LEU A 131 1.02 8.01 22.48
C LEU A 131 2.02 8.80 23.35
N PHE A 132 2.23 10.08 23.03
CA PHE A 132 3.26 10.91 23.67
C PHE A 132 2.72 11.87 24.73
N GLN A 133 1.40 11.92 24.91
CA GLN A 133 0.75 12.80 25.88
C GLN A 133 -0.25 11.99 26.71
N HIS A 134 -0.37 12.33 27.98
CA HIS A 134 -1.42 11.80 28.83
C HIS A 134 -2.76 12.37 28.35
N ALA A 135 -3.60 11.51 27.77
CA ALA A 135 -4.99 11.80 27.48
C ALA A 135 -5.85 10.83 28.30
N ALA A 136 -7.12 11.18 28.54
CA ALA A 136 -8.04 10.33 29.31
C ALA A 136 -8.14 8.89 28.76
N ASP A 137 -7.88 8.71 27.47
CA ASP A 137 -7.95 7.44 26.75
C ASP A 137 -6.66 6.59 26.86
N ILE A 138 -5.59 7.08 27.49
CA ILE A 138 -4.26 6.44 27.48
C ILE A 138 -3.71 6.28 28.90
N PRO A 139 -3.67 5.04 29.41
CA PRO A 139 -3.02 4.72 30.68
C PRO A 139 -1.55 5.16 30.72
N ALA A 140 -1.09 5.64 31.88
CA ALA A 140 0.30 6.00 32.15
C ALA A 140 1.37 4.98 31.67
N PRO A 141 1.20 3.65 31.80
CA PRO A 141 2.21 2.69 31.32
C PRO A 141 2.39 2.69 29.79
N PHE A 142 1.43 3.21 29.03
CA PHE A 142 1.48 3.22 27.57
C PHE A 142 2.10 4.49 26.98
N VAL A 143 2.40 5.47 27.82
CA VAL A 143 3.00 6.73 27.42
C VAL A 143 4.47 6.51 27.08
N GLU A 144 4.87 7.02 25.91
CA GLU A 144 6.22 6.86 25.40
C GLU A 144 6.94 8.17 25.13
N ASP A 145 8.27 8.10 25.23
CA ASP A 145 9.13 9.18 24.75
C ASP A 145 9.20 9.17 23.22
N LYS A 146 8.96 10.34 22.64
CA LYS A 146 8.86 10.51 21.19
C LYS A 146 10.18 10.24 20.49
N GLU A 147 11.30 10.75 21.01
CA GLU A 147 12.60 10.64 20.36
C GLU A 147 13.12 9.21 20.37
N LYS A 148 12.97 8.53 21.51
CA LYS A 148 13.29 7.10 21.64
C LYS A 148 12.44 6.25 20.70
N MET A 149 11.13 6.51 20.62
CA MET A 149 10.24 5.77 19.73
C MET A 149 10.62 5.95 18.25
N VAL A 150 10.93 7.18 17.83
CA VAL A 150 11.39 7.48 16.45
C VAL A 150 12.68 6.75 16.15
N THR A 151 13.66 6.77 17.06
CA THR A 151 14.96 6.14 16.87
C THR A 151 14.84 4.61 16.72
N ARG A 152 14.11 3.94 17.62
CA ARG A 152 13.85 2.50 17.52
C ARG A 152 13.08 2.14 16.25
N THR A 153 12.05 2.92 15.92
CA THR A 153 11.24 2.68 14.71
C THR A 153 12.10 2.79 13.45
N MET A 154 13.02 3.77 13.40
CA MET A 154 13.94 3.92 12.28
C MET A 154 14.80 2.67 12.09
N GLN A 155 15.42 2.17 13.17
CA GLN A 155 16.26 0.98 13.13
C GLN A 155 15.49 -0.26 12.65
N ILE A 156 14.24 -0.43 13.10
CA ILE A 156 13.40 -1.55 12.64
C ILE A 156 13.03 -1.38 11.16
N VAL A 157 12.76 -0.17 10.68
CA VAL A 157 12.45 0.10 9.27
C VAL A 157 13.68 -0.11 8.38
N GLU A 158 14.87 0.28 8.84
CA GLU A 158 16.14 0.00 8.16
C GLU A 158 16.38 -1.51 8.06
N LEU A 159 16.23 -2.25 9.16
CA LEU A 159 16.30 -3.70 9.15
C LEU A 159 15.26 -4.33 8.21
N ALA A 160 14.04 -3.81 8.17
CA ALA A 160 12.99 -4.26 7.25
C ALA A 160 13.37 -4.02 5.79
N SER A 161 14.13 -2.96 5.50
CA SER A 161 14.63 -2.68 4.16
C SER A 161 15.72 -3.67 3.73
N GLU A 162 16.65 -4.00 4.63
CA GLU A 162 17.73 -4.97 4.39
C GLU A 162 17.21 -6.40 4.25
N THR A 163 16.09 -6.72 4.90
CA THR A 163 15.47 -8.06 4.91
C THR A 163 14.37 -8.25 3.86
N TRP A 164 14.33 -7.42 2.81
CA TRP A 164 13.38 -7.50 1.69
C TRP A 164 11.90 -7.35 2.06
N LEU A 165 11.59 -6.71 3.19
CA LEU A 165 10.20 -6.48 3.61
C LEU A 165 9.61 -5.20 3.02
N VAL A 166 10.45 -4.26 2.57
CA VAL A 166 9.99 -2.96 2.00
C VAL A 166 9.70 -3.04 0.50
N THR A 167 10.56 -3.71 -0.26
CA THR A 167 10.52 -3.67 -1.72
C THR A 167 9.19 -4.19 -2.29
N GLY A 168 8.54 -3.37 -3.11
CA GLY A 168 7.27 -3.72 -3.76
C GLY A 168 6.04 -3.67 -2.85
N ARG A 169 6.16 -3.15 -1.63
CA ARG A 169 5.04 -3.03 -0.67
C ARG A 169 4.70 -1.57 -0.39
N HIS A 170 3.50 -1.35 0.15
CA HIS A 170 3.10 -0.03 0.61
C HIS A 170 3.86 0.35 1.89
N PRO A 171 4.49 1.54 1.96
CA PRO A 171 5.40 1.88 3.06
C PRO A 171 4.67 2.18 4.38
N VAL A 172 3.45 2.72 4.35
CA VAL A 172 2.71 3.10 5.57
C VAL A 172 2.45 1.90 6.51
N PRO A 173 1.92 0.75 6.06
CA PRO A 173 1.77 -0.43 6.91
C PRO A 173 3.08 -0.92 7.56
N ILE A 174 4.21 -0.78 6.86
CA ILE A 174 5.52 -1.20 7.38
C ILE A 174 5.93 -0.30 8.54
N VAL A 175 5.82 1.02 8.36
CA VAL A 175 6.09 2.00 9.41
C VAL A 175 5.15 1.79 10.60
N THR A 176 3.86 1.54 10.36
CA THR A 176 2.89 1.24 11.44
C THR A 176 3.29 -0.01 12.23
N ALA A 177 3.68 -1.09 11.54
CA ALA A 177 4.13 -2.33 12.19
C ALA A 177 5.42 -2.10 13.00
N ALA A 178 6.40 -1.39 12.43
CA ALA A 178 7.65 -1.06 13.11
C ALA A 178 7.43 -0.16 14.34
N ALA A 179 6.52 0.81 14.25
CA ALA A 179 6.13 1.68 15.36
C ALA A 179 5.50 0.87 16.50
N PHE A 180 4.59 -0.05 16.17
CA PHE A 180 3.97 -0.93 17.15
C PHE A 180 5.00 -1.85 17.84
N LEU A 181 5.91 -2.47 17.09
CA LEU A 181 6.98 -3.28 17.65
C LEU A 181 7.91 -2.45 18.54
N SER A 182 8.26 -1.23 18.14
CA SER A 182 9.11 -0.32 18.93
C SER A 182 8.48 0.05 20.27
N TRP A 183 7.15 0.19 20.30
CA TRP A 183 6.37 0.45 21.53
C TRP A 183 6.27 -0.81 22.40
N GLN A 184 5.97 -1.97 21.81
CA GLN A 184 5.91 -3.25 22.52
C GLN A 184 7.26 -3.64 23.15
N LEU A 185 8.36 -3.45 22.43
CA LEU A 185 9.71 -3.78 22.91
C LEU A 185 10.13 -2.95 24.11
N LYS A 186 9.52 -1.79 24.42
CA LYS A 186 9.73 -1.17 25.73
C LYS A 186 8.88 -1.86 26.79
N ASN A 187 7.59 -2.01 26.52
CA ASN A 187 6.62 -2.43 27.53
C ASN A 187 6.85 -3.88 27.98
N ALA A 188 7.38 -4.74 27.09
CA ALA A 188 7.77 -6.09 27.42
C ALA A 188 8.95 -6.14 28.41
N PHE A 189 9.89 -5.20 28.33
CA PHE A 189 11.02 -5.11 29.28
C PHE A 189 10.60 -4.49 30.61
N CYS A 190 9.60 -3.59 30.64
CA CYS A 190 9.08 -3.04 31.90
C CYS A 190 8.31 -4.05 32.77
N LEU A 191 7.90 -5.20 32.23
CA LEU A 191 7.20 -6.25 32.98
C LEU A 191 8.17 -7.19 33.73
N GLU A 192 9.46 -7.19 33.39
CA GLU A 192 10.46 -8.05 34.05
C GLU A 192 11.23 -7.33 35.17
N ASP A 193 11.27 -5.99 35.18
CA ASP A 193 11.97 -5.21 36.22
C ASP A 193 11.16 -5.05 37.54
N GLY A 194 10.02 -5.74 37.68
CA GLY A 194 9.07 -5.58 38.79
C GLY A 194 9.19 -6.59 39.94
N GLU A 195 9.98 -7.65 39.82
CA GLU A 195 10.00 -8.76 40.80
C GLU A 195 11.22 -8.80 41.73
N GLU A 196 12.23 -7.93 41.55
CA GLU A 196 13.48 -8.03 42.31
C GLU A 196 13.68 -6.90 43.35
N GLN A 197 12.66 -6.65 44.18
CA GLN A 197 12.88 -6.00 45.48
C GLN A 197 11.70 -6.21 46.45
N ARG A 198 11.74 -7.33 47.19
CA ARG A 198 11.43 -7.38 48.63
C ARG A 198 11.78 -8.76 49.22
N ALA A 199 12.92 -8.83 49.91
CA ALA A 199 13.20 -9.87 50.88
C ALA A 199 13.46 -9.22 52.25
N THR A 200 12.62 -9.54 53.25
CA THR A 200 12.90 -9.66 54.72
C THR A 200 11.57 -9.93 55.48
N THR A 201 11.14 -11.20 55.64
CA THR A 201 11.18 -12.09 56.86
C THR A 201 10.15 -11.78 57.98
N PRO A 202 9.80 -12.72 58.91
CA PRO A 202 9.69 -14.20 58.91
C PRO A 202 8.45 -14.78 59.67
N GLY A 203 8.19 -16.11 59.63
CA GLY A 203 7.46 -16.83 60.70
C GLY A 203 6.61 -18.07 60.33
N GLU A 204 7.15 -19.27 60.60
CA GLU A 204 6.56 -20.56 61.10
C GLU A 204 5.16 -21.04 60.62
N GLY A 205 4.87 -22.31 60.27
CA GLY A 205 5.57 -23.59 60.43
C GLY A 205 4.83 -24.73 59.69
N SER A 206 5.55 -25.83 59.47
CA SER A 206 5.22 -27.09 58.75
C SER A 206 4.30 -28.04 59.58
N PRO A 207 4.02 -29.34 59.23
CA PRO A 207 4.22 -30.11 57.98
C PRO A 207 3.04 -31.06 57.62
N GLY A 208 3.11 -31.75 56.46
CA GLY A 208 2.36 -33.01 56.23
C GLY A 208 2.28 -33.48 54.77
N SER A 209 2.82 -34.66 54.46
CA SER A 209 2.72 -35.40 53.17
C SER A 209 2.70 -36.91 53.49
N PRO A 210 2.62 -37.86 52.53
CA PRO A 210 1.69 -38.18 51.42
C PRO A 210 1.15 -39.64 51.63
N PRO A 211 1.04 -40.62 50.69
CA PRO A 211 0.73 -40.72 49.22
C PRO A 211 -0.37 -41.79 48.92
N VAL A 212 -0.78 -42.07 47.66
CA VAL A 212 -1.17 -43.42 47.12
C VAL A 212 -1.17 -43.42 45.57
N ALA A 213 -0.81 -44.58 45.00
CA ALA A 213 -0.36 -44.93 43.65
C ALA A 213 -1.43 -45.41 42.63
N GLY A 214 -0.96 -45.65 41.39
CA GLY A 214 -1.52 -46.55 40.35
C GLY A 214 -2.28 -45.83 39.23
N GLY A 215 -2.15 -46.10 37.92
CA GLY A 215 -1.52 -47.18 37.16
C GLY A 215 -2.40 -47.51 35.93
N ALA A 216 -1.78 -47.59 34.74
CA ALA A 216 -2.19 -48.28 33.50
C ALA A 216 -3.28 -47.71 32.53
N ALA A 217 -2.79 -47.27 31.36
CA ALA A 217 -3.17 -47.58 29.96
C ALA A 217 -4.60 -48.00 29.56
N GLN A 218 -5.16 -47.31 28.54
CA GLN A 218 -5.52 -47.92 27.24
C GLN A 218 -5.82 -46.87 26.15
N GLU A 219 -5.33 -47.18 24.94
CA GLU A 219 -5.51 -46.45 23.67
C GLU A 219 -6.93 -46.59 23.11
N GLU A 220 -7.40 -45.58 22.36
CA GLU A 220 -7.93 -45.79 21.00
C GLU A 220 -7.98 -44.46 20.21
N GLY A 221 -7.25 -44.45 19.08
CA GLY A 221 -7.73 -43.98 17.78
C GLY A 221 -7.99 -42.49 17.55
N SER A 222 -6.99 -41.76 17.06
CA SER A 222 -7.23 -40.53 16.28
C SER A 222 -6.19 -40.42 15.14
N PRO A 223 -6.63 -40.15 13.88
CA PRO A 223 -5.78 -40.30 12.70
C PRO A 223 -4.76 -39.18 12.58
N SER A 224 -3.52 -39.58 12.29
CA SER A 224 -2.33 -38.77 12.08
C SER A 224 -2.56 -37.50 11.24
N GLU A 225 -2.56 -36.34 11.89
CA GLU A 225 -2.14 -35.11 11.21
C GLU A 225 -0.65 -35.21 10.91
N GLY A 226 -0.32 -35.13 9.62
CA GLY A 226 1.05 -35.14 9.13
C GLY A 226 1.87 -34.03 9.80
N LYS A 227 2.69 -34.45 10.77
CA LYS A 227 3.81 -33.66 11.30
C LYS A 227 4.69 -33.25 10.12
N ARG A 228 4.48 -32.05 9.59
CA ARG A 228 5.53 -31.35 8.83
C ARG A 228 6.66 -31.13 9.83
N GLN A 229 7.66 -32.00 9.78
CA GLN A 229 8.95 -31.77 10.39
C GLN A 229 9.40 -30.37 9.94
N ARG A 230 9.35 -29.40 10.85
CA ARG A 230 10.07 -28.14 10.68
C ARG A 230 11.54 -28.51 10.79
N GLU A 231 12.16 -28.80 9.67
CA GLU A 231 13.61 -28.82 9.56
C GLU A 231 14.12 -27.45 10.04
N GLY A 232 14.83 -27.45 11.17
CA GLY A 232 15.44 -26.28 11.80
C GLY A 232 16.69 -25.79 11.06
N GLY A 233 16.69 -25.83 9.73
CA GLY A 233 17.72 -25.20 8.92
C GLY A 233 17.52 -23.68 8.88
N PRO A 234 18.60 -22.87 8.79
CA PRO A 234 18.48 -21.44 8.57
C PRO A 234 17.71 -21.20 7.28
N ARG A 235 16.54 -20.57 7.40
CA ARG A 235 15.75 -20.20 6.21
C ARG A 235 16.53 -19.16 5.42
N PRO A 236 16.68 -19.32 4.10
CA PRO A 236 17.37 -18.33 3.30
C PRO A 236 16.62 -16.99 3.40
N LEU A 237 17.38 -15.89 3.61
CA LEU A 237 16.85 -14.54 3.60
C LEU A 237 16.46 -14.16 2.18
N LEU A 238 15.19 -14.38 1.85
CA LEU A 238 14.60 -14.09 0.54
C LEU A 238 13.35 -13.21 0.70
N PRO A 239 12.99 -12.43 -0.32
CA PRO A 239 11.69 -11.79 -0.40
C PRO A 239 10.55 -12.77 -0.07
N PRO A 240 9.58 -12.41 0.79
CA PRO A 240 8.56 -13.35 1.24
C PRO A 240 7.71 -13.99 0.12
N CYS A 241 7.60 -13.32 -1.04
CA CYS A 241 6.90 -13.84 -2.20
C CYS A 241 7.62 -15.00 -2.91
N LEU A 242 8.92 -15.22 -2.63
CA LEU A 242 9.73 -16.31 -3.16
C LEU A 242 9.76 -17.53 -2.24
N ILE A 243 9.55 -17.34 -0.94
CA ILE A 243 9.54 -18.42 0.05
C ILE A 243 8.32 -19.33 -0.14
N ASN A 244 7.17 -18.73 -0.48
CA ASN A 244 5.92 -19.44 -0.77
C ASN A 244 5.34 -18.92 -2.09
N PRO A 245 5.89 -19.32 -3.24
CA PRO A 245 5.38 -18.87 -4.53
C PRO A 245 3.93 -19.31 -4.70
N ARG A 246 3.09 -18.44 -5.26
CA ARG A 246 1.73 -18.83 -5.65
C ARG A 246 1.83 -20.03 -6.60
N LYS A 247 0.94 -21.01 -6.41
CA LYS A 247 0.82 -22.15 -7.32
C LYS A 247 0.56 -21.60 -8.72
N ARG A 248 1.56 -21.67 -9.60
CA ARG A 248 1.34 -21.47 -11.02
C ARG A 248 0.87 -22.79 -11.58
N LEU A 249 -0.36 -22.82 -12.09
CA LEU A 249 -0.75 -23.85 -13.04
C LEU A 249 0.22 -23.71 -14.21
N ARG A 250 1.08 -24.72 -14.42
CA ARG A 250 1.79 -24.82 -15.68
C ARG A 250 0.72 -25.14 -16.72
N THR A 251 0.36 -24.16 -17.54
CA THR A 251 -0.23 -24.47 -18.85
C THR A 251 0.78 -25.38 -19.53
N ALA A 252 0.34 -26.54 -20.01
CA ALA A 252 1.20 -27.40 -20.83
C ALA A 252 1.81 -26.52 -21.93
N ALA A 253 3.10 -26.68 -22.21
CA ALA A 253 3.69 -25.99 -23.35
C ALA A 253 2.79 -26.26 -24.56
N PRO A 254 2.46 -25.24 -25.38
CA PRO A 254 1.66 -25.46 -26.59
C PRO A 254 2.28 -26.64 -27.32
N SER A 255 1.50 -27.68 -27.50
CA SER A 255 1.96 -28.81 -28.30
C SER A 255 2.20 -28.30 -29.72
N ALA A 256 3.03 -28.99 -30.51
CA ALA A 256 3.30 -28.58 -31.89
C ALA A 256 2.00 -28.43 -32.73
N LEU A 257 0.92 -29.11 -32.32
CA LEU A 257 -0.42 -29.00 -32.88
C LEU A 257 -1.10 -27.66 -32.57
N ASP A 258 -0.92 -27.11 -31.36
CA ASP A 258 -1.54 -25.84 -30.94
C ASP A 258 -0.92 -24.63 -31.67
N SER A 259 0.32 -24.77 -32.14
CA SER A 259 1.02 -23.73 -32.91
C SER A 259 0.75 -23.81 -34.42
N ALA A 260 0.09 -24.87 -34.88
CA ALA A 260 -0.25 -25.10 -36.28
C ALA A 260 -1.65 -24.59 -36.66
N ILE A 261 -2.39 -24.02 -35.70
CA ILE A 261 -3.73 -23.47 -35.91
C ILE A 261 -3.61 -22.12 -36.63
N THR A 262 -3.96 -22.06 -37.92
CA THR A 262 -3.92 -20.87 -38.78
C THR A 262 -5.27 -20.14 -38.84
N GLY A 263 -6.36 -20.80 -38.46
CA GLY A 263 -7.73 -20.27 -38.52
C GLY A 263 -8.40 -20.42 -39.89
N ASP A 264 -7.69 -21.00 -40.86
CA ASP A 264 -8.20 -21.32 -42.20
C ASP A 264 -8.49 -22.83 -42.35
N GLU A 265 -8.46 -23.58 -41.24
CA GLU A 265 -8.75 -25.00 -41.25
C GLU A 265 -10.22 -25.24 -41.66
N PRO A 266 -10.48 -26.26 -42.52
CA PRO A 266 -11.84 -26.63 -42.85
C PRO A 266 -12.53 -27.17 -41.59
N ILE A 267 -13.60 -26.50 -41.18
CA ILE A 267 -14.47 -26.95 -40.09
C ILE A 267 -15.44 -27.98 -40.68
N SER A 268 -15.43 -29.21 -40.17
CA SER A 268 -16.35 -30.25 -40.64
C SER A 268 -17.77 -30.01 -40.13
N ASP A 269 -18.78 -30.41 -40.91
CA ASP A 269 -20.19 -30.29 -40.50
C ASP A 269 -20.46 -31.01 -39.16
N SER A 270 -19.75 -32.12 -38.88
CA SER A 270 -19.83 -32.84 -37.61
C SER A 270 -19.37 -32.01 -36.39
N GLU A 271 -18.35 -31.16 -36.56
CA GLU A 271 -17.83 -30.26 -35.52
C GLU A 271 -18.81 -29.11 -35.24
N ILE A 272 -19.64 -28.76 -36.23
CA ILE A 272 -20.70 -27.76 -36.08
C ILE A 272 -21.94 -28.39 -35.43
N GLU A 273 -22.30 -29.60 -35.84
CA GLU A 273 -23.48 -30.33 -35.37
C GLU A 273 -23.45 -30.61 -33.86
N GLN A 274 -22.29 -30.81 -33.24
CA GLN A 274 -22.18 -30.97 -31.76
C GLN A 274 -22.64 -29.74 -30.97
N TYR A 275 -22.69 -28.55 -31.59
CA TYR A 275 -23.20 -27.33 -30.96
C TYR A 275 -24.69 -27.12 -31.19
N LEU A 276 -25.31 -27.89 -32.10
CA LEU A 276 -26.74 -27.83 -32.37
C LEU A 276 -27.48 -28.81 -31.45
N ARG A 277 -28.55 -28.33 -30.81
CA ARG A 277 -29.38 -29.21 -30.00
C ARG A 277 -30.10 -30.22 -30.88
N GLY A 278 -30.09 -31.47 -30.44
CA GLY A 278 -30.84 -32.54 -31.08
C GLY A 278 -32.35 -32.32 -31.00
N PRO A 279 -33.13 -32.99 -31.87
CA PRO A 279 -34.59 -32.87 -31.89
C PRO A 279 -35.26 -33.37 -30.61
N GLU A 280 -34.61 -34.27 -29.87
CA GLU A 280 -35.06 -34.72 -28.55
C GLU A 280 -34.79 -33.68 -27.47
N GLU A 281 -33.61 -33.06 -27.47
CA GLU A 281 -33.27 -31.96 -26.56
C GLU A 281 -34.16 -30.74 -26.78
N ILE A 282 -34.52 -30.43 -28.03
CA ILE A 282 -35.48 -29.36 -28.37
C ILE A 282 -36.88 -29.68 -27.82
N ARG A 283 -37.34 -30.94 -27.94
CA ARG A 283 -38.63 -31.38 -27.39
C ARG A 283 -38.63 -31.34 -25.87
N ALA A 284 -37.56 -31.80 -25.23
CA ALA A 284 -37.38 -31.73 -23.78
C ALA A 284 -37.36 -30.28 -23.29
N PHE A 285 -36.63 -29.39 -23.99
CA PHE A 285 -36.57 -27.97 -23.67
C PHE A 285 -37.92 -27.26 -23.84
N ARG A 286 -38.70 -27.59 -24.88
CA ARG A 286 -40.07 -27.08 -25.08
C ARG A 286 -41.06 -27.59 -24.04
N LYS A 287 -40.84 -28.78 -23.49
CA LYS A 287 -41.68 -29.37 -22.43
C LYS A 287 -41.35 -28.80 -21.04
N ALA A 288 -40.10 -28.39 -20.83
CA ALA A 288 -39.62 -27.80 -19.59
C ALA A 288 -39.85 -26.28 -19.48
N LYS A 289 -40.32 -25.63 -20.54
CA LYS A 289 -40.64 -24.20 -20.61
C LYS A 289 -42.14 -24.00 -20.71
#